data_AF-A0A852PPC4-F1
#
_entry.id   AF-A0A852PPC4-F1
#
_cell.length_a   1.000
_cell.length_b   1.000
_cell.length_c   1.000
_cell.angle_alpha   90.00
_cell.angle_beta   90.00
_cell.angle_gamma   90.00
#
_symmetry.space_group_name_H-M   'P 1'
#
loop_
_entity.id
_entity.type
_entity.pdbx_description
1 polymer ?
#
loop_
_entity_poly.entity_id
_entity_poly.type
_entity_poly.pdbx_seq_one_letter_code
_entity_poly.pdbx_strand_id
1 'polypeptide(L)' 'MFGKREINGHCRLGALLARDISVEKTLEKVERAYAKLDVKL' A
#
# COMPACT_ATOMS: atom_id res chain seq x y z
N MET A 1 8.44 6.71 -8.81
CA MET A 1 7.94 5.45 -8.21
C MET A 1 8.99 4.83 -7.30
N PHE A 2 8.60 4.01 -6.31
CA PHE A 2 9.49 3.38 -5.32
C PHE A 2 10.63 2.55 -5.97
N GLY A 3 11.71 3.23 -6.38
CA GLY A 3 12.85 2.63 -7.06
C GLY A 3 12.63 2.20 -8.52
N LYS A 4 11.44 2.36 -9.10
CA LYS A 4 11.14 2.00 -10.49
C LYS A 4 11.15 3.21 -11.41
N ARG A 5 11.81 3.04 -12.57
CA ARG A 5 11.99 4.07 -13.60
C ARG A 5 10.75 4.28 -14.48
N GLU A 6 10.03 3.20 -14.79
CA GLU A 6 8.81 3.20 -15.59
C GLU A 6 7.85 2.13 -15.08
N ILE A 7 6.55 2.41 -15.21
CA ILE A 7 5.51 1.48 -14.81
C ILE A 7 4.46 1.39 -15.90
N ASN A 8 4.48 0.24 -16.57
CA ASN A 8 3.56 -0.13 -17.63
C ASN A 8 2.63 -1.23 -17.12
N GLY A 9 1.33 -1.03 -17.22
CA GLY A 9 0.31 -2.00 -16.81
C GLY A 9 0.22 -2.23 -15.30
N HIS A 10 -0.27 -3.41 -14.89
CA HIS A 10 -0.44 -3.76 -13.48
C HIS A 10 0.90 -4.13 -12.85
N CYS A 11 1.48 -3.18 -12.11
CA CYS A 11 2.81 -3.33 -11.52
C CYS A 11 2.75 -3.13 -10.00
N ARG A 12 3.36 -4.04 -9.23
CA ARG A 12 3.53 -3.83 -7.78
C ARG A 12 4.45 -2.63 -7.55
N LEU A 13 3.88 -1.57 -6.97
CA LEU A 13 4.55 -0.31 -6.70
C LEU A 13 5.30 -0.32 -5.37
N GLY A 14 4.72 -0.93 -4.36
CA GLY A 14 5.25 -0.96 -3.01
C GLY A 14 4.41 -1.88 -2.14
N ALA A 15 4.64 -1.83 -0.83
CA ALA A 15 3.89 -2.57 0.16
C ALA A 15 3.45 -1.63 1.29
N LEU A 16 2.23 -1.83 1.79
CA LEU A 16 1.75 -1.22 3.02
C LEU A 16 2.04 -2.18 4.17
N LEU A 17 2.70 -1.68 5.20
CA LEU A 17 3.01 -2.44 6.41
C LEU A 17 2.43 -1.69 7.60
N ALA A 18 1.71 -2.40 8.46
CA ALA A 18 1.20 -1.87 9.71
C ALA A 18 1.54 -2.85 10.85
N ARG A 19 1.63 -2.30 12.07
CA ARG A 19 1.72 -3.08 13.31
C ARG A 19 0.58 -2.69 14.23
N ASP A 20 -0.03 -3.69 14.84
CA ASP A 20 -1.04 -3.54 15.89
C ASP A 20 -0.99 -4.75 16.84
N ILE A 21 -1.84 -4.71 17.85
CA ILE A 21 -2.00 -5.68 18.93
C ILE A 21 -2.61 -6.99 18.39
N SER A 22 -3.40 -6.93 17.31
CA SER A 22 -3.97 -8.10 16.64
C SER A 22 -3.92 -8.00 15.12
N VAL A 23 -4.10 -9.13 14.44
CA VAL A 23 -4.11 -9.21 12.98
C VAL A 23 -5.30 -8.44 12.40
N GLU A 24 -6.48 -8.53 13.02
CA GLU A 24 -7.69 -7.85 12.55
C GLU A 24 -7.54 -6.33 12.60
N LYS A 25 -6.97 -5.80 13.69
CA LYS A 25 -6.67 -4.36 13.80
C LYS A 25 -5.61 -3.91 12.81
N THR A 26 -4.64 -4.78 12.53
CA THR A 26 -3.62 -4.51 11.51
C THR A 26 -4.25 -4.45 10.12
N LEU A 27 -5.16 -5.38 9.80
CA LEU A 27 -5.88 -5.41 8.53
C LEU A 27 -6.70 -4.13 8.34
N GLU A 28 -7.50 -3.74 9.34
CA GLU A 28 -8.33 -2.52 9.28
C GLU A 28 -7.48 -1.26 9.01
N LYS A 29 -6.31 -1.16 9.65
CA LYS A 29 -5.37 -0.05 9.43
C LYS A 29 -4.82 -0.02 8.01
N VAL A 30 -4.44 -1.19 7.46
CA VAL A 30 -3.92 -1.29 6.10
C VAL A 30 -5.01 -0.98 5.08
N GLU A 31 -6.22 -1.49 5.26
CA GLU A 31 -7.36 -1.21 4.38
C GLU A 31 -7.71 0.27 4.35
N ARG A 32 -7.77 0.94 5.51
CA ARG A 32 -7.98 2.39 5.58
C ARG A 32 -6.86 3.17 4.88
N ALA A 33 -5.62 2.73 5.02
CA ALA A 33 -4.49 3.36 4.34
C ALA A 33 -4.57 3.16 2.82
N TYR A 34 -4.95 1.95 2.37
CA TYR A 34 -5.13 1.62 0.96
C TYR A 34 -6.25 2.45 0.33
N ALA A 35 -7.39 2.60 1.01
CA ALA A 35 -8.52 3.39 0.53
C ALA A 35 -8.19 4.88 0.35
N LYS A 36 -7.19 5.40 1.08
CA LYS A 36 -6.71 6.78 0.99
C LYS A 36 -5.48 6.94 0.08
N LEU A 37 -4.95 5.83 -0.44
CA LEU A 37 -3.72 5.85 -1.22
C LEU A 37 -4.01 6.38 -2.62
N ASP A 38 -3.63 7.64 -2.86
CA ASP A 38 -3.59 8.21 -4.21
C ASP A 38 -2.20 7.99 -4.81
N VAL A 39 -2.13 7.26 -5.92
CA VAL A 39 -0.88 7.06 -6.65
C VAL A 39 -0.88 8.00 -7.84
N LYS A 40 -0.05 9.04 -7.76
CA LYS A 40 0.25 9.91 -8.90
C LYS A 40 1.35 9.26 -9.75
N LEU A 41 1.00 8.99 -11.01
CA LEU A 41 1.87 8.45 -12.04
C LEU A 41 2.76 9.55 -12.63
#